data_AF-A0A8K0GKR0-F1
#
_entry.id   AF-A0A8K0GKR0-F1
#
_cell.length_a   1.000
_cell.length_b   1.000
_cell.length_c   1.000
_cell.angle_alpha   90.00
_cell.angle_beta   90.00
_cell.angle_gamma   90.00
#
_symmetry.space_group_name_H-M   'P 1'
#
loop_
_entity.id
_entity.type
_entity.pdbx_description
1 polymer ?
#
loop_
_entity_poly.entity_id
_entity_poly.type
_entity_poly.pdbx_seq_one_letter_code
_entity_poly.pdbx_strand_id
1 'polypeptide(L)'
;MAEINSEINEKQKVSDRPTVVRNATDLQRLKLEKLMKNPDKPILIPERPKERGMPAVPEFVRNVMGSSAGAGSGEFHVYRHLRRKEYARQKFMKERGERERLEDEYHQKLEDNKRKAEEKTAKKRAKRLKRKQKMKTKKTMSKPDQKSSESDSEEEDDENESDDENLEVEENVSKLVTESINKSDSDDNKISSKSEITKEENEVKSASDLEEN
;
A
#
# COMPACT_ATOMS: atom_id res chain seq x y z
N MET A 1 -31.23 53.23 7.33
CA MET A 1 -31.01 52.59 6.00
C MET A 1 -29.62 52.91 5.44
N ALA A 2 -29.14 54.17 5.48
CA ALA A 2 -27.80 54.53 4.96
C ALA A 2 -26.62 53.97 5.79
N GLU A 3 -26.71 53.99 7.12
CA GLU A 3 -25.63 53.53 8.02
C GLU A 3 -25.40 52.01 7.97
N ILE A 4 -26.46 51.23 7.78
CA ILE A 4 -26.36 49.76 7.63
C ILE A 4 -25.60 49.41 6.35
N ASN A 5 -25.85 50.15 5.27
CA ASN A 5 -25.16 49.94 3.99
C ASN A 5 -23.70 50.40 4.04
N SER A 6 -23.34 51.42 4.83
CA SER A 6 -21.94 51.81 5.03
C SER A 6 -21.17 50.78 5.85
N GLU A 7 -21.76 50.21 6.89
CA GLU A 7 -21.13 49.15 7.70
C GLU A 7 -20.91 47.85 6.91
N ILE A 8 -21.86 47.47 6.05
CA ILE A 8 -21.69 46.31 5.15
C ILE A 8 -20.51 46.54 4.20
N ASN A 9 -20.36 47.76 3.68
CA ASN A 9 -19.31 48.13 2.74
C ASN A 9 -17.92 48.24 3.41
N GLU A 10 -17.86 48.69 4.67
CA GLU A 10 -16.62 48.67 5.47
C GLU A 10 -16.19 47.24 5.82
N LYS A 11 -17.12 46.35 6.19
CA LYS A 11 -16.82 44.92 6.44
C LYS A 11 -16.30 44.23 5.18
N GLN A 12 -16.83 44.56 4.00
CA GLN A 12 -16.30 44.07 2.72
C GLN A 12 -14.87 44.56 2.47
N LYS A 13 -14.57 45.86 2.70
CA LYS A 13 -13.21 46.41 2.59
C LYS A 13 -12.19 45.79 3.55
N VAL A 14 -12.61 45.32 4.73
CA VAL A 14 -11.72 44.63 5.68
C VAL A 14 -11.43 43.20 5.22
N SER A 15 -12.40 42.51 4.62
CA SER A 15 -12.23 41.15 4.09
C SER A 15 -11.35 41.06 2.83
N ASP A 16 -11.21 42.16 2.08
CA ASP A 16 -10.41 42.22 0.85
C ASP A 16 -8.91 42.55 1.10
N ARG A 17 -8.51 42.76 2.36
CA ARG A 17 -7.09 42.97 2.70
C ARG A 17 -6.32 41.64 2.63
N PRO A 18 -5.13 41.57 2.00
CA PRO A 18 -4.36 40.35 1.93
C PRO A 18 -3.93 39.90 3.32
N THR A 19 -4.53 38.80 3.81
CA THR A 19 -4.24 38.26 5.14
C THR A 19 -3.08 37.28 5.04
N VAL A 20 -1.98 37.58 5.74
CA VAL A 20 -0.80 36.71 5.82
C VAL A 20 -1.07 35.61 6.84
N VAL A 21 -0.99 34.37 6.39
CA VAL A 21 -1.13 33.18 7.22
C VAL A 21 0.11 33.02 8.10
N ARG A 22 -0.07 32.84 9.42
CA ARG A 22 1.03 32.52 10.34
C ARG A 22 0.91 31.11 10.89
N ASN A 23 -0.31 30.70 11.27
CA ASN A 23 -0.58 29.41 11.89
C ASN A 23 -1.49 28.52 11.03
N ALA A 24 -1.54 27.21 11.33
CA ALA A 24 -2.45 26.26 10.66
C ALA A 24 -3.93 26.64 10.85
N THR A 25 -4.27 27.26 11.99
CA THR A 25 -5.58 27.82 12.28
C THR A 25 -5.96 28.94 11.31
N ASP A 26 -4.99 29.77 10.91
CA ASP A 26 -5.24 30.88 9.99
C ASP A 26 -5.54 30.36 8.57
N LEU A 27 -4.86 29.27 8.15
CA LEU A 27 -5.18 28.60 6.88
C LEU A 27 -6.62 28.06 6.86
N GLN A 28 -7.04 27.43 7.97
CA GLN A 28 -8.39 26.88 8.10
C GLN A 28 -9.41 28.00 8.12
N ARG A 29 -9.15 29.08 8.87
CA ARG A 29 -10.00 30.28 8.93
C ARG A 29 -10.21 30.88 7.54
N LEU A 30 -9.15 31.08 6.75
CA LEU A 30 -9.27 31.61 5.39
C LEU A 30 -10.06 30.67 4.46
N LYS A 31 -9.87 29.35 4.58
CA LYS A 31 -10.66 28.37 3.82
C LYS A 31 -12.13 28.42 4.21
N LEU A 32 -12.44 28.52 5.51
CA LEU A 32 -13.80 28.63 6.03
C LEU A 32 -14.46 29.93 5.58
N GLU A 33 -13.80 31.07 5.72
CA GLU A 33 -14.31 32.37 5.24
C GLU A 33 -14.62 32.33 3.74
N LYS A 34 -13.76 31.67 2.94
CA LYS A 34 -13.99 31.46 1.50
C LYS A 34 -15.21 30.57 1.20
N LEU A 35 -15.43 29.51 2.00
CA LEU A 35 -16.58 28.62 1.86
C LEU A 35 -17.87 29.30 2.31
N MET A 36 -17.84 30.03 3.42
CA MET A 36 -19.00 30.74 3.99
C MET A 36 -19.40 31.99 3.18
N LYS A 37 -18.53 32.51 2.32
CA LYS A 37 -18.86 33.61 1.40
C LYS A 37 -20.02 33.24 0.45
N ASN A 38 -20.17 31.96 0.11
CA ASN A 38 -21.26 31.46 -0.74
C ASN A 38 -21.77 30.10 -0.21
N PRO A 39 -22.69 30.10 0.77
CA PRO A 39 -23.15 28.86 1.40
C PRO A 39 -24.01 27.99 0.48
N ASP A 40 -24.69 28.59 -0.50
CA ASP A 40 -25.59 27.87 -1.43
C ASP A 40 -24.85 27.12 -2.53
N LYS A 41 -23.53 27.34 -2.69
CA LYS A 41 -22.74 26.68 -3.74
C LYS A 41 -22.35 25.28 -3.28
N PRO A 42 -22.76 24.21 -3.99
CA PRO A 42 -22.35 22.85 -3.63
C PRO A 42 -20.83 22.70 -3.74
N ILE A 43 -20.22 22.09 -2.71
CA ILE A 43 -18.78 21.84 -2.65
C ILE A 43 -18.50 20.47 -3.27
N LEU A 44 -17.65 20.43 -4.30
CA LEU A 44 -17.16 19.18 -4.89
C LEU A 44 -15.97 18.67 -4.06
N ILE A 45 -16.20 17.62 -3.26
CA ILE A 45 -15.11 16.90 -2.60
C ILE A 45 -14.44 16.05 -3.68
N PRO A 46 -13.13 16.21 -3.92
CA PRO A 46 -12.45 15.42 -4.94
C PRO A 46 -12.51 13.95 -4.56
N GLU A 47 -12.97 13.11 -5.50
CA GLU A 47 -12.86 11.67 -5.37
C GLU A 47 -11.38 11.25 -5.36
N ARG A 48 -11.10 10.07 -4.78
CA ARG A 48 -9.75 9.51 -4.76
C ARG A 48 -9.20 9.44 -6.19
N PRO A 49 -7.93 9.83 -6.41
CA PRO A 49 -7.35 9.79 -7.74
C PRO A 49 -7.38 8.35 -8.25
N LYS A 50 -7.95 8.16 -9.45
CA LYS A 50 -7.97 6.85 -10.10
C LYS A 50 -6.54 6.46 -10.47
N GLU A 51 -6.23 5.17 -10.33
CA GLU A 51 -4.97 4.65 -10.79
C GLU A 51 -4.80 4.93 -12.28
N ARG A 52 -3.61 5.37 -12.67
CA ARG A 52 -3.30 5.65 -14.07
C ARG A 52 -3.24 4.32 -14.82
N GLY A 53 -4.34 3.93 -15.44
CA GLY A 53 -4.41 2.74 -16.27
C GLY A 53 -3.61 2.87 -17.56
N MET A 54 -3.34 1.72 -18.18
CA MET A 54 -2.80 1.70 -19.53
C MET A 54 -3.86 2.23 -20.53
N PRO A 55 -3.51 3.09 -21.50
CA PRO A 55 -4.44 3.45 -22.58
C PRO A 55 -4.89 2.19 -23.33
N ALA A 56 -6.20 2.08 -23.56
CA ALA A 56 -6.78 0.98 -24.34
C ALA A 56 -6.24 1.01 -25.78
N VAL A 57 -5.93 -0.18 -26.30
CA VAL A 57 -5.50 -0.34 -27.70
C VAL A 57 -6.75 -0.20 -28.60
N PRO A 58 -6.73 0.64 -29.63
CA PRO A 58 -7.84 0.73 -30.59
C PRO A 58 -8.05 -0.61 -31.29
N GLU A 59 -9.32 -1.00 -31.47
CA GLU A 59 -9.68 -2.26 -32.13
C GLU A 59 -9.28 -2.29 -33.61
N PHE A 60 -9.56 -1.20 -34.34
CA PHE A 60 -9.28 -1.10 -35.77
C PHE A 60 -8.27 -0.01 -36.08
N VAL A 61 -7.21 -0.39 -36.79
CA VAL A 61 -6.28 0.54 -37.43
C VAL A 61 -6.73 0.73 -38.88
N ARG A 62 -7.16 1.94 -39.23
CA ARG A 62 -7.70 2.25 -40.57
C ARG A 62 -6.62 2.49 -41.63
N ASN A 63 -5.43 2.88 -41.21
CA ASN A 63 -4.37 3.36 -42.09
C ASN A 63 -3.24 2.32 -42.23
N VAL A 64 -3.60 1.07 -42.46
CA VAL A 64 -2.64 -0.02 -42.64
C VAL A 64 -2.23 -0.05 -44.11
N MET A 65 -0.94 0.15 -44.38
CA MET A 65 -0.39 0.00 -45.72
C MET A 65 -0.20 -1.50 -46.04
N GLY A 66 -0.27 -1.89 -47.32
CA GLY A 66 -0.19 -3.30 -47.74
C GLY A 66 1.13 -3.98 -47.31
N SER A 67 1.09 -5.29 -47.07
CA SER A 67 2.21 -6.04 -46.48
C SER A 67 3.49 -6.04 -47.31
N SER A 68 3.38 -5.86 -48.63
CA SER A 68 4.52 -5.80 -49.55
C SER A 68 4.96 -4.37 -49.88
N ALA A 69 4.33 -3.34 -49.30
CA ALA A 69 4.70 -1.97 -49.54
C ALA A 69 5.99 -1.61 -48.79
N GLY A 70 6.84 -0.75 -49.38
CA GLY A 70 8.09 -0.30 -48.77
C GLY A 70 7.89 0.60 -47.56
N ALA A 71 8.96 0.86 -46.80
CA ALA A 71 8.92 1.74 -45.64
C ALA A 71 8.59 3.19 -46.04
N GLY A 72 7.49 3.74 -45.51
CA GLY A 72 7.11 5.14 -45.69
C GLY A 72 7.88 6.08 -44.76
N SER A 73 7.88 7.38 -45.08
CA SER A 73 8.56 8.41 -44.26
C SER A 73 7.98 8.57 -42.84
N GLY A 74 6.71 8.20 -42.64
CA GLY A 74 6.03 8.25 -41.33
C GLY A 74 6.22 7.00 -40.47
N GLU A 75 6.72 5.89 -41.03
CA GLU A 75 6.76 4.59 -40.36
C GLU A 75 7.68 4.61 -39.12
N PHE A 76 8.79 5.35 -39.19
CA PHE A 76 9.68 5.54 -38.05
C PHE A 76 8.97 6.15 -36.84
N HIS A 77 8.11 7.15 -37.05
CA HIS A 77 7.38 7.78 -35.95
C HIS A 77 6.31 6.85 -35.39
N VAL A 78 5.64 6.06 -36.24
CA VAL A 78 4.67 5.04 -35.81
C VAL A 78 5.36 4.03 -34.88
N TYR A 79 6.47 3.43 -35.30
CA TYR A 79 7.26 2.50 -34.48
C TYR A 79 7.71 3.15 -33.17
N ARG A 80 8.25 4.37 -33.22
CA ARG A 80 8.68 5.11 -32.02
C ARG A 80 7.54 5.31 -31.01
N HIS A 81 6.34 5.67 -31.47
CA HIS A 81 5.18 5.82 -30.58
C HIS A 81 4.70 4.47 -30.04
N LEU A 82 4.65 3.44 -30.89
CA LEU A 82 4.26 2.09 -30.50
C LEU A 82 5.22 1.51 -29.45
N ARG A 83 6.54 1.64 -29.65
CA ARG A 83 7.56 1.17 -28.73
C ARG A 83 7.46 1.85 -27.37
N ARG A 84 7.24 3.17 -27.32
CA ARG A 84 7.01 3.87 -26.05
C ARG A 84 5.76 3.39 -25.33
N LYS A 85 4.66 3.18 -26.07
CA LYS A 85 3.42 2.63 -25.50
C LYS A 85 3.63 1.23 -24.93
N GLU A 86 4.37 0.38 -25.66
CA GLU A 86 4.66 -0.99 -25.21
C GLU A 86 5.62 -1.02 -24.01
N TYR A 87 6.64 -0.16 -23.96
CA TYR A 87 7.51 -0.06 -22.79
C TYR A 87 6.77 0.48 -21.57
N ALA A 88 5.91 1.49 -21.75
CA ALA A 88 5.06 1.97 -20.68
C ALA A 88 4.11 0.86 -20.18
N ARG A 89 3.56 0.05 -21.10
CA ARG A 89 2.74 -1.13 -20.76
C ARG A 89 3.51 -2.14 -19.92
N GLN A 90 4.66 -2.57 -20.42
CA GLN A 90 5.47 -3.60 -19.77
C GLN A 90 5.93 -3.13 -18.40
N LYS A 91 6.35 -1.85 -18.27
CA LYS A 91 6.70 -1.26 -16.99
C LYS A 91 5.52 -1.26 -16.02
N PHE A 92 4.35 -0.82 -16.47
CA PHE A 92 3.13 -0.80 -15.65
C PHE A 92 2.73 -2.20 -15.18
N MET A 93 2.75 -3.22 -16.05
CA MET A 93 2.41 -4.59 -15.68
C MET A 93 3.41 -5.18 -14.68
N LYS A 94 4.70 -4.92 -14.86
CA LYS A 94 5.74 -5.33 -13.90
C LYS A 94 5.55 -4.66 -12.54
N GLU A 95 5.42 -3.33 -12.52
CA GLU A 95 5.24 -2.56 -11.28
C GLU A 95 3.97 -2.98 -10.52
N ARG A 96 2.86 -3.20 -11.25
CA ARG A 96 1.62 -3.69 -10.64
C ARG A 96 1.79 -5.09 -10.06
N GLY A 97 2.44 -6.00 -10.79
CA GLY A 97 2.68 -7.36 -10.31
C GLY A 97 3.57 -7.40 -9.07
N GLU A 98 4.61 -6.57 -9.02
CA GLU A 98 5.46 -6.45 -7.83
C GLU A 98 4.70 -5.83 -6.64
N ARG A 99 3.87 -4.80 -6.88
CA ARG A 99 3.02 -4.21 -5.83
C ARG A 99 2.04 -5.23 -5.25
N GLU A 100 1.33 -5.96 -6.09
CA GLU A 100 0.36 -6.97 -5.69
C GLU A 100 1.01 -8.09 -4.86
N ARG A 101 2.18 -8.59 -5.30
CA ARG A 101 2.96 -9.57 -4.53
C ARG A 101 3.33 -9.06 -3.13
N LEU A 102 3.84 -7.83 -3.04
CA LEU A 102 4.23 -7.23 -1.76
C LEU A 102 3.03 -6.99 -0.85
N GLU A 103 1.89 -6.58 -1.41
CA GLU A 103 0.63 -6.42 -0.68
C GLU A 103 0.11 -7.76 -0.15
N ASP A 104 0.10 -8.80 -0.97
CA ASP A 104 -0.32 -10.15 -0.58
C ASP A 104 0.58 -10.72 0.54
N GLU A 105 1.91 -10.59 0.41
CA GLU A 105 2.85 -11.00 1.44
C GLU A 105 2.64 -10.24 2.76
N TYR A 106 2.36 -8.93 2.67
CA TYR A 106 2.07 -8.11 3.83
C TYR A 106 0.78 -8.52 4.53
N HIS A 107 -0.28 -8.76 3.76
CA HIS A 107 -1.56 -9.23 4.28
C HIS A 107 -1.44 -10.60 4.95
N GLN A 108 -0.74 -11.55 4.33
CA GLN A 108 -0.48 -12.87 4.92
C GLN A 108 0.27 -12.74 6.25
N LYS A 109 1.32 -11.91 6.32
CA LYS A 109 2.06 -11.66 7.56
C LYS A 109 1.18 -11.07 8.66
N LEU A 110 0.30 -10.12 8.32
CA LEU A 110 -0.64 -9.55 9.28
C LEU A 110 -1.62 -10.58 9.82
N GLU A 111 -2.18 -11.42 8.95
CA GLU A 111 -3.13 -12.48 9.33
C GLU A 111 -2.46 -13.54 10.20
N ASP A 112 -1.24 -13.96 9.86
CA ASP A 112 -0.47 -14.90 10.66
C ASP A 112 -0.15 -14.37 12.05
N ASN A 113 0.27 -13.10 12.14
CA ASN A 113 0.54 -12.47 13.43
C ASN A 113 -0.73 -12.34 14.27
N LYS A 114 -1.86 -11.99 13.64
CA LYS A 114 -3.16 -11.95 14.30
C LYS A 114 -3.58 -13.32 14.81
N ARG A 115 -3.45 -14.37 13.98
CA ARG A 115 -3.75 -15.75 14.36
C ARG A 115 -2.89 -16.22 15.53
N LYS A 116 -1.57 -16.01 15.47
CA LYS A 116 -0.64 -16.37 16.57
C LYS A 116 -1.02 -15.66 17.87
N ALA A 117 -1.38 -14.37 17.82
CA ALA A 117 -1.84 -13.62 18.99
C ALA A 117 -3.18 -14.15 19.52
N GLU A 118 -4.13 -14.48 18.65
CA GLU A 118 -5.42 -15.07 19.00
C GLU A 118 -5.27 -16.46 19.63
N GLU A 119 -4.38 -17.31 19.13
CA GLU A 119 -4.08 -18.62 19.71
C GLU A 119 -3.49 -18.50 21.12
N LYS A 120 -2.48 -17.64 21.30
CA LYS A 120 -1.87 -17.39 22.63
C LYS A 120 -2.91 -16.84 23.61
N THR A 121 -3.75 -15.89 23.18
CA THR A 121 -4.80 -15.31 24.04
C THR A 121 -5.94 -16.30 24.31
N ALA A 122 -6.32 -17.15 23.35
CA ALA A 122 -7.34 -18.19 23.51
C ALA A 122 -6.87 -19.27 24.49
N LYS A 123 -5.61 -19.74 24.40
CA LYS A 123 -5.02 -20.70 25.35
C LYS A 123 -5.07 -20.15 26.77
N LYS A 124 -4.63 -18.90 26.98
CA LYS A 124 -4.68 -18.23 28.30
C LYS A 124 -6.11 -18.02 28.80
N ARG A 125 -7.04 -17.62 27.92
CA ARG A 125 -8.46 -17.45 28.24
C ARG A 125 -9.11 -18.78 28.64
N ALA A 126 -8.83 -19.87 27.93
CA ALA A 126 -9.32 -21.21 28.24
C ALA A 126 -8.82 -21.70 29.61
N LYS A 127 -7.52 -21.52 29.92
CA LYS A 127 -6.96 -21.80 31.25
C LYS A 127 -7.71 -21.03 32.36
N ARG A 128 -7.92 -19.72 32.19
CA ARG A 128 -8.66 -18.88 33.16
C ARG A 128 -10.13 -19.29 33.32
N LEU A 129 -10.81 -19.66 32.23
CA LEU A 129 -12.20 -20.12 32.27
C LEU A 129 -12.33 -21.46 33.00
N LYS A 130 -11.44 -22.42 32.72
CA LYS A 130 -11.38 -23.70 33.46
C LYS A 130 -11.16 -23.46 34.96
N ARG A 131 -10.20 -22.60 35.34
CA ARG A 131 -9.97 -22.23 36.75
C ARG A 131 -11.21 -21.58 37.39
N LYS A 132 -11.87 -20.66 36.67
CA LYS A 132 -13.10 -20.00 37.14
C LYS A 132 -14.25 -20.99 37.31
N GLN A 133 -14.39 -21.98 36.42
CA GLN A 133 -15.38 -23.05 36.55
C GLN A 133 -15.09 -23.95 37.77
N LYS A 134 -13.85 -24.41 37.96
CA LYS A 134 -13.43 -25.18 39.14
C LYS A 134 -13.71 -24.43 40.46
N MET A 135 -13.40 -23.13 40.53
CA MET A 135 -13.69 -22.31 41.72
C MET A 135 -15.19 -22.18 41.98
N LYS A 136 -16.00 -22.01 40.92
CA LYS A 136 -17.46 -21.93 41.04
C LYS A 136 -18.04 -23.25 41.55
N THR A 137 -17.64 -24.39 41.00
CA THR A 137 -18.11 -25.70 41.44
C THR A 137 -17.68 -26.01 42.87
N LYS A 138 -16.44 -25.67 43.26
CA LYS A 138 -15.99 -25.80 44.67
C LYS A 138 -16.84 -24.93 45.60
N LYS A 139 -17.15 -23.69 45.22
CA LYS A 139 -17.97 -22.76 46.02
C LYS A 139 -19.44 -23.18 46.14
N THR A 140 -20.04 -23.78 45.10
CA THR A 140 -21.42 -24.30 45.17
C THR A 140 -21.51 -25.61 45.94
N MET A 141 -20.46 -26.43 45.91
CA MET A 141 -20.38 -27.66 46.70
C MET A 141 -20.04 -27.40 48.18
N SER A 142 -19.48 -26.23 48.53
CA SER A 142 -18.91 -25.98 49.86
C SER A 142 -19.74 -25.12 50.83
N LYS A 143 -21.03 -24.81 50.59
CA LYS A 143 -21.89 -24.24 51.65
C LYS A 143 -23.38 -24.64 51.55
N PRO A 144 -24.09 -24.90 52.67
CA PRO A 144 -23.64 -24.94 54.08
C PRO A 144 -23.94 -26.27 54.79
N ASP A 145 -22.93 -26.85 55.44
CA ASP A 145 -23.04 -27.09 56.88
C ASP A 145 -21.63 -27.18 57.50
N GLN A 146 -21.48 -26.44 58.59
CA GLN A 146 -20.37 -26.52 59.55
C GLN A 146 -18.94 -26.12 59.10
N LYS A 147 -18.57 -24.93 59.59
CA LYS A 147 -17.35 -24.57 60.32
C LYS A 147 -16.14 -25.53 60.22
N SER A 148 -14.97 -24.92 59.99
CA SER A 148 -13.59 -25.42 60.14
C SER A 148 -13.05 -26.38 59.07
N SER A 149 -12.29 -25.82 58.12
CA SER A 149 -10.87 -26.15 57.95
C SER A 149 -10.25 -25.23 56.89
N GLU A 150 -9.21 -24.50 57.29
CA GLU A 150 -8.16 -24.06 56.37
C GLU A 150 -7.70 -25.28 55.58
N SER A 151 -8.12 -25.40 54.32
CA SER A 151 -7.49 -26.30 53.35
C SER A 151 -6.89 -25.41 52.28
N ASP A 152 -5.68 -24.99 52.61
CA ASP A 152 -4.66 -24.55 51.68
C ASP A 152 -4.49 -25.69 50.66
N SER A 153 -4.94 -25.44 49.43
CA SER A 153 -4.68 -26.32 48.30
C SER A 153 -3.82 -25.50 47.37
N GLU A 154 -2.54 -25.44 47.71
CA GLU A 154 -1.45 -25.19 46.79
C GLU A 154 -1.52 -26.28 45.71
N GLU A 155 -2.13 -25.97 44.56
CA GLU A 155 -1.94 -26.78 43.35
C GLU A 155 -0.68 -26.24 42.69
N GLU A 156 0.35 -27.08 42.71
CA GLU A 156 1.70 -26.86 42.22
C GLU A 156 1.74 -26.26 40.81
N ASP A 157 2.71 -25.36 40.70
CA ASP A 157 3.09 -24.56 39.57
C ASP A 157 3.97 -25.41 38.63
N ASP A 158 3.39 -25.91 37.55
CA ASP A 158 4.17 -26.45 36.42
C ASP A 158 4.31 -25.35 35.36
N GLU A 159 5.17 -24.37 35.68
CA GLU A 159 5.72 -23.40 34.74
C GLU A 159 6.77 -24.08 33.85
N ASN A 160 6.33 -24.96 32.94
CA ASN A 160 7.14 -25.32 31.79
C ASN A 160 6.52 -24.74 30.52
N GLU A 161 6.92 -23.51 30.20
CA GLU A 161 6.72 -22.95 28.87
C GLU A 161 8.00 -22.17 28.49
N SER A 162 9.04 -22.93 28.11
CA SER A 162 10.14 -22.44 27.29
C SER A 162 9.57 -22.02 25.92
N ASP A 163 9.31 -20.74 25.76
CA ASP A 163 8.99 -20.08 24.48
C ASP A 163 10.09 -19.03 24.23
N ASP A 164 11.34 -19.50 24.16
CA ASP A 164 12.56 -18.74 23.89
C ASP A 164 13.05 -18.96 22.45
N GLU A 165 12.21 -18.66 21.46
CA GLU A 165 12.56 -18.85 20.03
C GLU A 165 11.98 -17.72 19.14
N ASN A 166 11.83 -16.48 19.65
CA ASN A 166 11.40 -15.38 18.77
C ASN A 166 11.88 -13.97 19.12
N LEU A 167 12.85 -13.81 20.02
CA LEU A 167 13.47 -12.50 20.25
C LEU A 167 14.59 -12.19 19.24
N GLU A 168 15.10 -13.18 18.49
CA GLU A 168 16.18 -12.98 17.49
C GLU A 168 15.68 -12.55 16.10
N VAL A 169 14.38 -12.62 15.81
CA VAL A 169 13.83 -12.28 14.49
C VAL A 169 13.61 -10.76 14.34
N GLU A 170 13.29 -10.05 15.42
CA GLU A 170 13.02 -8.60 15.41
C GLU A 170 14.30 -7.76 15.18
N GLU A 171 15.46 -8.19 15.69
CA GLU A 171 16.74 -7.50 15.44
C GLU A 171 17.29 -7.72 14.01
N ASN A 172 16.97 -8.83 13.37
CA ASN A 172 17.43 -9.12 12.01
C ASN A 172 16.57 -8.42 10.94
N VAL A 173 15.27 -8.26 11.16
CA VAL A 173 14.38 -7.53 10.25
C VAL A 173 14.69 -6.03 10.26
N SER A 174 15.02 -5.46 11.42
CA SER A 174 15.41 -4.05 11.54
C SER A 174 16.74 -3.74 10.83
N LYS A 175 17.73 -4.65 10.86
CA LYS A 175 18.97 -4.52 10.07
C LYS A 175 18.73 -4.63 8.56
N LEU A 176 17.95 -5.60 8.09
CA LEU A 176 17.65 -5.79 6.65
C LEU A 176 16.88 -4.60 6.03
N VAL A 177 15.98 -3.97 6.79
CA VAL A 177 15.26 -2.77 6.32
C VAL A 177 16.20 -1.57 6.19
N THR A 178 17.15 -1.38 7.11
CA THR A 178 18.14 -0.28 7.02
C THR A 178 19.12 -0.44 5.87
N GLU A 179 19.47 -1.68 5.49
CA GLU A 179 20.40 -1.95 4.39
C GLU A 179 19.74 -1.86 3.01
N SER A 180 18.44 -2.16 2.92
CA SER A 180 17.64 -2.04 1.69
C SER A 180 17.39 -0.58 1.28
N ILE A 181 17.25 0.32 2.25
CA ILE A 181 17.02 1.77 2.01
C ILE A 181 18.30 2.46 1.49
N ASN A 182 19.49 1.98 1.87
CA ASN A 182 20.77 2.58 1.43
C ASN A 182 21.20 2.14 0.02
N LYS A 183 20.62 1.07 -0.54
CA LYS A 183 20.93 0.59 -1.91
C LYS A 183 20.09 1.28 -3.00
N SER A 184 18.92 1.84 -2.68
CA SER A 184 18.07 2.49 -3.69
C SER A 184 18.54 3.87 -4.15
N ASP A 185 19.42 4.55 -3.41
CA ASP A 185 19.88 5.90 -3.74
C ASP A 185 21.21 5.96 -4.54
N SER A 186 21.83 4.81 -4.85
CA SER A 186 23.17 4.78 -5.49
C SER A 186 23.23 4.21 -6.91
N ASP A 187 22.17 3.59 -7.44
CA ASP A 187 22.22 2.87 -8.73
C ASP A 187 21.64 3.62 -9.95
N ASP A 188 21.04 4.80 -9.78
CA ASP A 188 20.43 5.54 -10.91
C ASP A 188 21.44 6.28 -11.82
N ASN A 189 22.74 6.28 -11.50
CA ASN A 189 23.75 7.04 -12.24
C ASN A 189 24.74 6.19 -13.07
N LYS A 190 24.46 4.91 -13.32
CA LYS A 190 25.39 3.99 -14.02
C LYS A 190 24.77 3.16 -15.15
N ILE A 191 23.77 3.68 -15.86
CA ILE A 191 23.18 3.01 -17.05
C ILE A 191 23.15 3.97 -18.26
N SER A 192 24.18 4.80 -18.43
CA SER A 192 24.32 5.69 -19.61
C SER A 192 25.60 5.45 -20.43
N SER A 193 26.45 4.49 -20.07
CA SER A 193 27.75 4.35 -20.74
C SER A 193 28.24 2.90 -20.83
N LYS A 194 27.45 1.99 -21.43
CA LYS A 194 28.00 0.73 -21.96
C LYS A 194 27.00 0.01 -22.88
N SER A 195 27.12 0.24 -24.19
CA SER A 195 26.90 -0.77 -25.24
C SER A 195 27.09 -0.15 -26.63
N GLU A 196 28.33 0.26 -26.90
CA GLU A 196 28.88 0.20 -28.24
C GLU A 196 29.84 -1.01 -28.28
N ILE A 197 29.78 -1.75 -29.40
CA ILE A 197 30.73 -2.78 -29.88
C ILE A 197 30.56 -4.20 -29.29
N THR A 198 29.88 -5.07 -30.04
CA THR A 198 30.50 -6.28 -30.66
C THR A 198 29.71 -6.69 -31.92
N LYS A 199 30.36 -6.59 -33.09
CA LYS A 199 30.09 -7.37 -34.30
C LYS A 199 31.02 -8.59 -34.28
N GLU A 200 30.70 -9.62 -35.08
CA GLU A 200 31.45 -10.89 -35.28
C GLU A 200 31.21 -11.91 -34.16
N GLU A 201 30.73 -13.16 -34.34
CA GLU A 201 30.54 -14.09 -35.46
C GLU A 201 29.48 -15.14 -35.05
N ASN A 202 28.62 -15.59 -35.97
CA ASN A 202 28.34 -17.02 -36.18
C ASN A 202 27.50 -17.24 -37.44
N GLU A 203 28.22 -17.63 -38.49
CA GLU A 203 27.74 -18.19 -39.75
C GLU A 203 27.18 -19.63 -39.57
N VAL A 204 26.12 -19.90 -40.34
CA VAL A 204 25.87 -21.11 -41.13
C VAL A 204 25.85 -22.49 -40.42
N LYS A 205 24.63 -22.99 -40.16
CA LYS A 205 24.19 -24.38 -40.42
C LYS A 205 22.72 -24.30 -40.85
N SER A 206 22.36 -24.23 -42.13
CA SER A 206 22.15 -25.36 -43.05
C SER A 206 21.47 -26.58 -42.40
N ALA A 207 20.14 -26.59 -42.41
CA ALA A 207 19.34 -27.81 -42.44
C ALA A 207 18.00 -27.46 -43.11
N SER A 208 18.04 -27.42 -44.44
CA SER A 208 16.92 -27.85 -45.26
C SER A 208 16.70 -29.36 -45.06
N ASP A 209 15.43 -29.75 -45.12
CA ASP A 209 14.88 -31.07 -45.46
C ASP A 209 14.09 -31.78 -44.36
N LEU A 210 12.94 -32.30 -44.82
CA LEU A 210 11.84 -33.05 -44.19
C LEU A 210 10.61 -32.16 -43.86
N GLU A 211 9.46 -32.23 -44.52
CA GLU A 211 8.89 -33.24 -45.44
C GLU A 211 7.79 -32.61 -46.31
N GLU A 212 7.77 -32.95 -47.60
CA GLU A 212 6.56 -33.07 -48.41
C GLU A 212 5.86 -34.38 -48.02
N ASN A 213 4.71 -34.28 -47.35
CA ASN A 213 3.47 -35.08 -47.49
C ASN A 213 2.54 -34.87 -46.29
#